data_AF-A0A1F8EV53-F1
#
_entry.id   AF-A0A1F8EV53-F1
#
_cell.length_a   1.000
_cell.length_b   1.000
_cell.length_c   1.000
_cell.angle_alpha   90.00
_cell.angle_beta   90.00
_cell.angle_gamma   90.00
#
_symmetry.space_group_name_H-M   'P 1'
#
loop_
_entity.id
_entity.type
_entity.pdbx_description
1 polymer ?
#
loop_
_entity_poly.entity_id
_entity_poly.type
_entity_poly.pdbx_seq_one_letter_code
_entity_poly.pdbx_strand_id
1 'polypeptide(L)'
;MAEKIPPNVPATQNKETTEEAKRKNEKIEELEKLAAMQKRFGGAIRANPDIKLIELDEILKNFEKEFGLKQEHKEIFYSVFLNYKEKQQAMKVLSEQYPDANALYEKIFGQKPKGHISVKNSTESPFMFYFECDDDEDFIRIYEVLYFRKSDFSDMESEEIKAIGDLARKAWGVHDVLSIENDNQTQALSFGAGRNTIKGKAEQVGTFRHEEQHAIQNFIVVNFNMEAAYWTLENNLRGLKPENLEQEAVKPLIKYLQVWRRFWEEQAKNEILAHCEGNSQNNLNHVLKSLTQRKQDGGMYDYFYDYFQDYDLTNTGFLASVEWPVIKALGKEPTIEDKMAIGKLIKETAKKVFREEYDNIVQDAAKAASALRSQGYSAEELLGILKHEPLEKWPEIHETMSASRR
;
A
#
# COMPACT_ATOMS: atom_id res chain seq x y z
N MET A 1 -8.68 66.45 -19.04
CA MET A 1 -8.93 65.06 -19.48
C MET A 1 -8.69 64.17 -18.28
N ALA A 2 -9.75 63.62 -17.68
CA ALA A 2 -9.66 62.78 -16.50
C ALA A 2 -9.74 61.30 -16.93
N GLU A 3 -8.70 60.54 -16.63
CA GLU A 3 -8.61 59.10 -16.87
C GLU A 3 -9.59 58.36 -15.95
N LYS A 4 -10.48 57.57 -16.54
CA LYS A 4 -11.39 56.67 -15.83
C LYS A 4 -10.59 55.45 -15.36
N ILE A 5 -10.41 55.33 -14.05
CA ILE A 5 -9.90 54.12 -13.40
C ILE A 5 -10.93 52.99 -13.61
N PRO A 6 -10.53 51.81 -14.12
CA PRO A 6 -11.46 50.70 -14.34
C PRO A 6 -11.96 50.10 -13.01
N PRO A 7 -13.15 49.48 -13.01
CA PRO A 7 -13.82 49.05 -11.79
C PRO A 7 -13.13 47.84 -11.15
N ASN A 8 -12.95 47.97 -9.84
CA ASN A 8 -12.77 46.96 -8.81
C ASN A 8 -12.94 45.49 -9.26
N VAL A 9 -11.85 44.72 -9.23
CA VAL A 9 -11.87 43.26 -9.32
C VAL A 9 -12.64 42.71 -8.11
N PRO A 10 -13.59 41.76 -8.27
CA PRO A 10 -14.45 41.33 -7.17
C PRO A 10 -13.67 40.55 -6.10
N ALA A 11 -13.84 40.95 -4.84
CA ALA A 11 -13.19 40.39 -3.65
C ALA A 11 -13.48 38.90 -3.34
N THR A 12 -14.28 38.23 -4.18
CA THR A 12 -14.64 36.81 -4.04
C THR A 12 -13.52 35.87 -4.47
N GLN A 13 -12.68 36.22 -5.45
CA GLN A 13 -11.53 35.39 -5.87
C GLN A 13 -10.41 35.30 -4.82
N ASN A 14 -10.33 36.24 -3.87
CA ASN A 14 -9.34 36.20 -2.79
C ASN A 14 -9.77 35.34 -1.58
N LYS A 15 -11.05 34.98 -1.45
CA LYS A 15 -11.51 34.16 -0.31
C LYS A 15 -11.36 32.67 -0.57
N GLU A 16 -11.68 32.20 -1.78
CA GLU A 16 -11.52 30.78 -2.15
C GLU A 16 -10.04 30.35 -2.10
N THR A 17 -9.14 31.22 -2.57
CA THR A 17 -7.68 31.00 -2.47
C THR A 17 -7.18 30.93 -1.02
N THR A 18 -7.85 31.63 -0.08
CA THR A 18 -7.48 31.60 1.34
C THR A 18 -7.97 30.34 2.05
N GLU A 19 -9.18 29.86 1.76
CA GLU A 19 -9.71 28.62 2.34
C GLU A 19 -9.00 27.37 1.79
N GLU A 20 -8.69 27.35 0.49
CA GLU A 20 -7.95 26.25 -0.12
C GLU A 20 -6.52 26.19 0.41
N ALA A 21 -5.83 27.32 0.53
CA ALA A 21 -4.51 27.40 1.16
C ALA A 21 -4.55 26.93 2.62
N LYS A 22 -5.59 27.31 3.38
CA LYS A 22 -5.79 26.84 4.75
C LYS A 22 -5.95 25.31 4.81
N ARG A 23 -6.81 24.74 3.97
CA ARG A 23 -7.01 23.27 3.90
C ARG A 23 -5.73 22.54 3.50
N LYS A 24 -4.96 23.09 2.55
CA LYS A 24 -3.67 22.53 2.14
C LYS A 24 -2.68 22.52 3.31
N ASN A 25 -2.59 23.61 4.07
CA ASN A 25 -1.72 23.70 5.25
C ASN A 25 -2.14 22.74 6.35
N GLU A 26 -3.45 22.63 6.65
CA GLU A 26 -3.97 21.65 7.62
C GLU A 26 -3.61 20.21 7.23
N LYS A 27 -3.71 19.88 5.93
CA LYS A 27 -3.33 18.56 5.42
C LYS A 27 -1.82 18.29 5.53
N ILE A 28 -0.99 19.30 5.25
CA ILE A 28 0.48 19.17 5.41
C ILE A 28 0.82 18.93 6.88
N GLU A 29 0.23 19.69 7.79
CA GLU A 29 0.44 19.55 9.23
C GLU A 29 0.03 18.14 9.71
N GLU A 30 -1.08 17.60 9.22
CA GLU A 30 -1.51 16.24 9.53
C GLU A 30 -0.51 15.18 9.04
N LEU A 31 0.00 15.33 7.81
CA LEU A 31 1.02 14.43 7.26
C LEU A 31 2.35 14.50 8.03
N GLU A 32 2.77 15.69 8.45
CA GLU A 32 3.97 15.86 9.30
C GLU A 32 3.80 15.17 10.65
N LYS A 33 2.62 15.28 11.28
CA LYS A 33 2.29 14.57 12.52
C LYS A 33 2.36 13.06 12.33
N LEU A 34 1.76 12.53 11.27
CA LEU A 34 1.81 11.10 10.94
C LEU A 34 3.25 10.62 10.71
N ALA A 35 4.05 11.36 9.95
CA ALA A 35 5.46 11.03 9.71
C ALA A 35 6.29 11.04 11.01
N ALA A 36 6.06 12.02 11.89
CA ALA A 36 6.72 12.10 13.18
C ALA A 36 6.34 10.91 14.09
N MET A 37 5.07 10.53 14.09
CA MET A 37 4.57 9.36 14.83
C MET A 37 5.21 8.07 14.30
N GLN A 38 5.20 7.86 12.97
CA GLN A 38 5.82 6.71 12.31
C GLN A 38 7.32 6.60 12.66
N LYS A 39 8.06 7.70 12.55
CA LYS A 39 9.49 7.74 12.86
C LYS A 39 9.78 7.34 14.31
N ARG A 40 9.04 7.91 15.26
CA ARG A 40 9.26 7.65 16.69
C ARG A 40 8.83 6.25 17.09
N PHE A 41 7.69 5.77 16.56
CA PHE A 41 7.21 4.42 16.82
C PHE A 41 8.13 3.36 16.20
N GLY A 42 8.48 3.50 14.92
CA GLY A 42 9.44 2.61 14.26
C GLY A 42 10.81 2.65 14.93
N GLY A 43 11.24 3.81 15.44
CA GLY A 43 12.46 3.94 16.24
C GLY A 43 12.38 3.20 17.57
N ALA A 44 11.25 3.28 18.28
CA ALA A 44 11.05 2.58 19.55
C ALA A 44 11.04 1.07 19.38
N ILE A 45 10.36 0.56 18.34
CA ILE A 45 10.36 -0.87 18.02
C ILE A 45 11.75 -1.35 17.61
N ARG A 46 12.50 -0.60 16.79
CA ARG A 46 13.88 -0.98 16.46
C ARG A 46 14.80 -1.00 17.68
N ALA A 47 14.63 -0.07 18.60
CA ALA A 47 15.41 -0.01 19.83
C ALA A 47 15.06 -1.15 20.80
N ASN A 48 13.80 -1.61 20.79
CA ASN A 48 13.30 -2.70 21.59
C ASN A 48 12.23 -3.49 20.83
N PRO A 49 12.60 -4.51 20.03
CA PRO A 49 11.63 -5.35 19.33
C PRO A 49 10.53 -5.90 20.25
N ASP A 50 10.93 -6.32 21.46
CA ASP A 50 10.07 -6.89 22.49
C ASP A 50 9.27 -5.84 23.31
N ILE A 51 9.25 -4.57 22.87
CA ILE A 51 8.56 -3.45 23.54
C ILE A 51 7.15 -3.79 23.98
N LYS A 52 6.83 -3.68 25.27
CA LYS A 52 5.53 -4.09 25.80
C LYS A 52 4.43 -3.11 25.38
N LEU A 53 3.17 -3.58 25.36
CA LEU A 53 2.01 -2.72 25.07
C LEU A 53 1.94 -1.48 25.98
N ILE A 54 2.38 -1.60 27.24
CA ILE A 54 2.42 -0.47 28.18
C ILE A 54 3.45 0.60 27.78
N GLU A 55 4.56 0.20 27.19
CA GLU A 55 5.59 1.14 26.70
C GLU A 55 5.09 1.83 25.41
N LEU A 56 4.39 1.09 24.54
CA LEU A 56 3.72 1.68 23.37
C LEU A 56 2.60 2.65 23.76
N ASP A 57 1.87 2.34 24.83
CA ASP A 57 0.86 3.23 25.42
C ASP A 57 1.47 4.55 25.93
N GLU A 58 2.65 4.51 26.53
CA GLU A 58 3.37 5.72 26.93
C GLU A 58 3.77 6.59 25.73
N ILE A 59 4.20 5.97 24.62
CA ILE A 59 4.48 6.68 23.37
C ILE A 59 3.20 7.35 22.84
N LEU A 60 2.08 6.63 22.86
CA LEU A 60 0.79 7.15 22.41
C LEU A 60 0.29 8.31 23.28
N LYS A 61 0.46 8.25 24.60
CA LYS A 61 0.18 9.35 25.53
C LYS A 61 1.02 10.60 25.23
N ASN A 62 2.25 10.43 24.79
CA ASN A 62 3.09 11.54 24.38
C ASN A 62 2.58 12.15 23.06
N PHE A 63 2.16 11.32 22.09
CA PHE A 63 1.51 11.81 20.87
C PHE A 63 0.19 12.52 21.14
N GLU A 64 -0.61 12.05 22.10
CA GLU A 64 -1.82 12.74 22.53
C GLU A 64 -1.51 14.16 23.00
N LYS A 65 -0.50 14.32 23.87
CA LYS A 65 -0.10 15.64 24.38
C LYS A 65 0.45 16.55 23.30
N GLU A 66 1.21 16.01 22.35
CA GLU A 66 1.89 16.80 21.31
C GLU A 66 0.98 17.14 20.13
N PHE A 67 0.15 16.19 19.70
CA PHE A 67 -0.64 16.29 18.47
C PHE A 67 -2.15 16.40 18.70
N GLY A 68 -2.61 16.31 19.95
CA GLY A 68 -4.04 16.39 20.28
C GLY A 68 -4.82 15.18 19.76
N LEU A 69 -4.26 13.97 19.89
CA LEU A 69 -4.91 12.75 19.43
C LEU A 69 -6.26 12.55 20.14
N LYS A 70 -7.33 12.38 19.35
CA LYS A 70 -8.65 12.02 19.85
C LYS A 70 -8.70 10.55 20.26
N GLN A 71 -9.71 10.17 21.02
CA GLN A 71 -9.88 8.81 21.52
C GLN A 71 -9.93 7.78 20.37
N GLU A 72 -10.57 8.14 19.26
CA GLU A 72 -10.68 7.32 18.06
C GLU A 72 -9.31 6.99 17.47
N HIS A 73 -8.40 7.96 17.42
CA HIS A 73 -7.04 7.74 16.93
C HIS A 73 -6.29 6.75 17.84
N LYS A 74 -6.51 6.83 19.16
CA LYS A 74 -5.87 5.91 20.11
C LYS A 74 -6.34 4.48 19.90
N GLU A 75 -7.64 4.28 19.71
CA GLU A 75 -8.21 2.96 19.42
C GLU A 75 -7.62 2.35 18.16
N ILE A 76 -7.45 3.15 17.10
CA ILE A 76 -6.77 2.72 15.88
C ILE A 76 -5.31 2.34 16.17
N PHE A 77 -4.56 3.18 16.91
CA PHE A 77 -3.18 2.86 17.28
C PHE A 77 -3.07 1.58 18.11
N TYR A 78 -3.99 1.34 19.05
CA TYR A 78 -4.00 0.08 19.80
C TYR A 78 -4.30 -1.13 18.91
N SER A 79 -5.25 -1.01 17.96
CA SER A 79 -5.50 -2.08 16.97
C SER A 79 -4.22 -2.41 16.20
N VAL A 80 -3.54 -1.37 15.71
CA VAL A 80 -2.24 -1.51 15.04
C VAL A 80 -1.24 -2.18 15.99
N PHE A 81 -1.09 -1.73 17.25
CA PHE A 81 -0.10 -2.32 18.18
C PHE A 81 -0.38 -3.79 18.53
N LEU A 82 -1.65 -4.19 18.61
CA LEU A 82 -2.01 -5.58 18.81
C LEU A 82 -1.64 -6.41 17.58
N ASN A 83 -1.93 -5.92 16.37
CA ASN A 83 -1.53 -6.59 15.13
C ASN A 83 0.00 -6.75 15.03
N TYR A 84 0.76 -5.72 15.44
CA TYR A 84 2.23 -5.79 15.54
C TYR A 84 2.64 -6.95 16.43
N LYS A 85 2.06 -7.03 17.64
CA LYS A 85 2.44 -8.02 18.64
C LYS A 85 2.10 -9.43 18.25
N GLU A 86 0.96 -9.64 17.61
CA GLU A 86 0.60 -10.94 17.06
C GLU A 86 1.62 -11.41 16.01
N LYS A 87 1.97 -10.53 15.06
CA LYS A 87 2.97 -10.81 14.02
C LYS A 87 4.37 -11.03 14.61
N GLN A 88 4.79 -10.18 15.53
CA GLN A 88 6.09 -10.28 16.19
C GLN A 88 6.21 -11.60 16.98
N GLN A 89 5.15 -11.98 17.70
CA GLN A 89 5.10 -13.25 18.44
C GLN A 89 5.16 -14.45 17.48
N ALA A 90 4.43 -14.40 16.36
CA ALA A 90 4.49 -15.43 15.33
C ALA A 90 5.91 -15.60 14.79
N MET A 91 6.58 -14.50 14.44
CA MET A 91 7.98 -14.53 14.00
C MET A 91 8.91 -15.14 15.05
N LYS A 92 8.76 -14.74 16.32
CA LYS A 92 9.59 -15.25 17.42
C LYS A 92 9.43 -16.77 17.59
N VAL A 93 8.19 -17.26 17.60
CA VAL A 93 7.91 -18.70 17.70
C VAL A 93 8.53 -19.46 16.52
N LEU A 94 8.44 -18.93 15.31
CA LEU A 94 9.04 -19.55 14.13
C LEU A 94 10.58 -19.56 14.22
N SER A 95 11.22 -18.46 14.61
CA SER A 95 12.68 -18.40 14.80
C SER A 95 13.18 -19.33 15.91
N GLU A 96 12.41 -19.49 16.99
CA GLU A 96 12.76 -20.40 18.08
C GLU A 96 12.62 -21.88 17.67
N GLN A 97 11.59 -22.22 16.88
CA GLN A 97 11.36 -23.58 16.39
C GLN A 97 12.30 -23.98 15.24
N TYR A 98 12.66 -23.03 14.38
CA TYR A 98 13.49 -23.23 13.20
C TYR A 98 14.66 -22.23 13.21
N PRO A 99 15.68 -22.45 14.06
CA PRO A 99 16.82 -21.54 14.19
C PRO A 99 17.76 -21.56 12.98
N ASP A 100 17.68 -22.60 12.15
CA ASP A 100 18.41 -22.70 10.89
C ASP A 100 17.62 -22.04 9.75
N ALA A 101 18.28 -21.19 8.97
CA ALA A 101 17.64 -20.41 7.90
C ALA A 101 17.02 -21.29 6.81
N ASN A 102 17.68 -22.40 6.44
CA ASN A 102 17.15 -23.33 5.44
C ASN A 102 15.94 -24.09 5.99
N ALA A 103 15.97 -24.49 7.26
CA ALA A 103 14.82 -25.12 7.91
C ALA A 103 13.63 -24.16 8.05
N LEU A 104 13.90 -22.88 8.35
CA LEU A 104 12.86 -21.83 8.40
C LEU A 104 12.27 -21.59 7.00
N TYR A 105 13.11 -21.51 5.97
CA TYR A 105 12.69 -21.45 4.57
C TYR A 105 11.80 -22.65 4.22
N GLU A 106 12.27 -23.88 4.47
CA GLU A 106 11.51 -25.11 4.18
C GLU A 106 10.18 -25.13 4.91
N LYS A 107 10.15 -24.61 6.15
CA LYS A 107 8.90 -24.52 6.90
C LYS A 107 7.90 -23.54 6.29
N ILE A 108 8.37 -22.37 5.85
CA ILE A 108 7.51 -21.29 5.34
C ILE A 108 7.08 -21.56 3.91
N PHE A 109 7.96 -22.10 3.07
CA PHE A 109 7.74 -22.26 1.63
C PHE A 109 7.49 -23.72 1.19
N GLY A 110 7.51 -24.66 2.14
CA GLY A 110 7.17 -26.07 1.95
C GLY A 110 8.19 -26.89 1.15
N GLN A 111 9.33 -26.30 0.78
CA GLN A 111 10.37 -26.97 0.01
C GLN A 111 11.75 -26.60 0.53
N LYS A 112 12.71 -27.52 0.40
CA LYS A 112 14.11 -27.21 0.73
C LYS A 112 14.66 -26.17 -0.24
N PRO A 113 15.43 -25.19 0.25
CA PRO A 113 16.11 -24.27 -0.64
C PRO A 113 17.13 -25.03 -1.49
N LYS A 114 17.30 -24.58 -2.73
CA LYS A 114 18.34 -25.06 -3.66
C LYS A 114 19.69 -24.42 -3.37
N GLY A 115 19.67 -23.15 -2.98
CA GLY A 115 20.83 -22.34 -2.64
C GLY A 115 21.05 -22.16 -1.15
N HIS A 116 21.98 -21.26 -0.81
CA HIS A 116 22.13 -20.78 0.55
C HIS A 116 21.04 -19.73 0.83
N ILE A 117 20.44 -19.83 2.01
CA ILE A 117 19.52 -18.85 2.55
C ILE A 117 20.14 -18.22 3.79
N SER A 118 20.20 -16.89 3.82
CA SER A 118 20.32 -16.13 5.07
C SER A 118 18.99 -15.46 5.40
N VAL A 119 18.72 -15.31 6.70
CA VAL A 119 17.53 -14.61 7.18
C VAL A 119 17.97 -13.56 8.19
N LYS A 120 17.72 -12.28 7.89
CA LYS A 120 17.77 -11.25 8.92
C LYS A 120 16.53 -11.41 9.78
N ASN A 121 16.75 -11.80 11.03
CA ASN A 121 15.70 -12.24 11.94
C ASN A 121 15.03 -11.06 12.68
N SER A 122 14.09 -11.39 13.58
CA SER A 122 13.31 -10.44 14.37
C SER A 122 14.12 -9.45 15.23
N THR A 123 15.40 -9.73 15.50
CA THR A 123 16.26 -8.80 16.27
C THR A 123 16.84 -7.70 15.38
N GLU A 124 17.07 -7.99 14.10
CA GLU A 124 17.56 -7.03 13.11
C GLU A 124 16.41 -6.35 12.37
N SER A 125 15.28 -7.06 12.21
CA SER A 125 14.06 -6.57 11.58
C SER A 125 12.83 -7.00 12.38
N PRO A 126 12.38 -6.20 13.35
CA PRO A 126 11.22 -6.56 14.19
C PRO A 126 9.89 -6.64 13.44
N PHE A 127 9.86 -6.17 12.19
CA PHE A 127 8.66 -6.11 11.36
C PHE A 127 8.56 -7.23 10.34
N MET A 128 9.63 -7.99 10.10
CA MET A 128 9.70 -8.91 8.96
C MET A 128 10.86 -9.91 9.01
N PHE A 129 10.67 -11.08 8.40
CA PHE A 129 11.76 -11.91 7.93
C PHE A 129 12.26 -11.36 6.59
N TYR A 130 13.54 -11.06 6.53
CA TYR A 130 14.21 -10.70 5.29
C TYR A 130 15.03 -11.88 4.82
N PHE A 131 14.57 -12.54 3.76
CA PHE A 131 15.26 -13.66 3.14
C PHE A 131 16.27 -13.12 2.13
N GLU A 132 17.51 -13.56 2.25
CA GLU A 132 18.57 -13.36 1.26
C GLU A 132 18.80 -14.73 0.60
N CYS A 133 18.60 -14.79 -0.71
CA CYS A 133 18.71 -16.01 -1.49
C CYS A 133 19.86 -15.90 -2.48
N ASP A 134 20.71 -16.93 -2.52
CA ASP A 134 21.72 -17.08 -3.57
C ASP A 134 21.12 -17.70 -4.84
N ASP A 135 20.05 -18.48 -4.75
CA ASP A 135 19.47 -19.18 -5.91
C ASP A 135 18.25 -18.44 -6.49
N ASP A 136 18.21 -18.32 -7.82
CA ASP A 136 17.13 -17.62 -8.54
C ASP A 136 15.78 -18.33 -8.38
N GLU A 137 15.75 -19.66 -8.31
CA GLU A 137 14.50 -20.40 -8.15
C GLU A 137 13.97 -20.29 -6.72
N ASP A 138 14.86 -20.28 -5.72
CA ASP A 138 14.47 -19.98 -4.34
C ASP A 138 13.91 -18.57 -4.23
N PHE A 139 14.49 -17.60 -4.94
CA PHE A 139 13.97 -16.24 -5.01
C PHE A 139 12.59 -16.16 -5.66
N ILE A 140 12.44 -16.76 -6.85
CA ILE A 140 11.17 -16.82 -7.57
C ILE A 140 10.12 -17.47 -6.67
N ARG A 141 10.46 -18.54 -5.95
CA ARG A 141 9.52 -19.20 -5.05
C ARG A 141 9.00 -18.29 -3.95
N ILE A 142 9.87 -17.57 -3.27
CA ILE A 142 9.44 -16.64 -2.23
C ILE A 142 8.55 -15.57 -2.88
N TYR A 143 9.00 -15.00 -4.00
CA TYR A 143 8.21 -14.03 -4.75
C TYR A 143 6.82 -14.61 -5.10
N GLU A 144 6.75 -15.87 -5.51
CA GLU A 144 5.48 -16.52 -5.81
C GLU A 144 4.56 -16.65 -4.60
N VAL A 145 5.11 -17.04 -3.45
CA VAL A 145 4.33 -17.15 -2.20
C VAL A 145 3.89 -15.78 -1.66
N LEU A 146 4.69 -14.72 -1.90
CA LEU A 146 4.40 -13.35 -1.49
C LEU A 146 3.46 -12.58 -2.44
N TYR A 147 3.45 -12.93 -3.72
CA TYR A 147 2.80 -12.09 -4.72
C TYR A 147 1.77 -12.84 -5.57
N PHE A 148 1.83 -14.18 -5.69
CA PHE A 148 0.84 -14.94 -6.45
C PHE A 148 -0.25 -15.57 -5.58
N ARG A 149 -1.46 -15.60 -6.14
CA ARG A 149 -2.64 -16.15 -5.49
C ARG A 149 -2.81 -17.63 -5.78
N LYS A 150 -3.68 -18.23 -4.96
CA LYS A 150 -4.26 -19.56 -5.11
C LYS A 150 -4.80 -19.87 -6.52
N SER A 151 -5.22 -18.85 -7.26
CA SER A 151 -5.87 -18.93 -8.58
C SER A 151 -4.88 -18.99 -9.76
N ASP A 152 -3.60 -18.72 -9.53
CA ASP A 152 -2.61 -18.57 -10.61
C ASP A 152 -1.85 -19.84 -10.97
N PHE A 153 -1.99 -20.90 -10.16
CA PHE A 153 -1.30 -22.18 -10.35
C PHE A 153 -2.23 -23.20 -11.00
N SER A 154 -1.75 -23.88 -12.03
CA SER A 154 -2.46 -25.01 -12.64
C SER A 154 -2.77 -26.09 -11.59
N ASP A 155 -3.87 -26.82 -11.77
CA ASP A 155 -4.54 -27.67 -10.77
C ASP A 155 -3.66 -28.70 -10.03
N MET A 156 -2.44 -28.99 -10.47
CA MET A 156 -1.51 -29.93 -9.79
C MET A 156 -0.48 -29.27 -8.87
N GLU A 157 -0.01 -28.05 -9.13
CA GLU A 157 0.89 -27.31 -8.21
C GLU A 157 0.08 -26.51 -7.17
N SER A 158 -1.19 -26.27 -7.46
CA SER A 158 -2.04 -25.40 -6.65
C SER A 158 -2.32 -25.95 -5.25
N GLU A 159 -2.42 -27.27 -5.02
CA GLU A 159 -2.77 -27.82 -3.70
C GLU A 159 -1.64 -27.70 -2.68
N GLU A 160 -0.40 -27.93 -3.08
CA GLU A 160 0.78 -27.80 -2.21
C GLU A 160 1.05 -26.32 -1.92
N ILE A 161 1.03 -25.47 -2.95
CA ILE A 161 1.16 -24.00 -2.81
C ILE A 161 0.01 -23.43 -1.97
N LYS A 162 -1.20 -23.96 -2.14
CA LYS A 162 -2.38 -23.65 -1.30
C LYS A 162 -2.16 -24.06 0.13
N ALA A 163 -1.65 -25.25 0.40
CA ALA A 163 -1.37 -25.70 1.75
C ALA A 163 -0.32 -24.82 2.41
N ILE A 164 0.73 -24.45 1.69
CA ILE A 164 1.83 -23.56 2.13
C ILE A 164 1.32 -22.14 2.38
N GLY A 165 0.63 -21.54 1.41
CA GLY A 165 0.06 -20.20 1.51
C GLY A 165 -1.06 -20.11 2.56
N ASP A 166 -1.86 -21.16 2.72
CA ASP A 166 -2.84 -21.28 3.81
C ASP A 166 -2.14 -21.54 5.15
N LEU A 167 -0.99 -22.23 5.22
CA LEU A 167 -0.21 -22.34 6.45
C LEU A 167 0.38 -20.97 6.83
N ALA A 168 0.99 -20.26 5.89
CA ALA A 168 1.55 -18.94 6.11
C ALA A 168 0.46 -17.91 6.50
N ARG A 169 -0.72 -17.99 5.87
CA ARG A 169 -1.89 -17.15 6.20
C ARG A 169 -2.60 -17.55 7.48
N LYS A 170 -3.06 -18.81 7.60
CA LYS A 170 -3.87 -19.29 8.73
C LYS A 170 -3.06 -19.52 9.99
N ALA A 171 -1.84 -20.01 9.88
CA ALA A 171 -1.08 -20.38 11.07
C ALA A 171 -0.32 -19.18 11.67
N TRP A 172 -0.02 -18.10 10.90
CA TRP A 172 0.95 -17.10 11.39
C TRP A 172 0.79 -15.63 10.95
N GLY A 173 -0.10 -15.26 10.01
CA GLY A 173 -0.31 -13.84 9.62
C GLY A 173 0.95 -13.13 9.08
N VAL A 174 1.96 -13.89 8.66
CA VAL A 174 3.31 -13.41 8.33
C VAL A 174 3.48 -12.91 6.90
N HIS A 175 2.48 -13.02 6.03
CA HIS A 175 2.63 -12.59 4.63
C HIS A 175 3.06 -11.10 4.51
N ASP A 176 2.56 -10.24 5.39
CA ASP A 176 2.94 -8.81 5.43
C ASP A 176 4.30 -8.56 6.10
N VAL A 177 4.96 -9.61 6.58
CA VAL A 177 6.23 -9.58 7.33
C VAL A 177 7.31 -10.34 6.58
N LEU A 178 7.19 -10.52 5.28
CA LEU A 178 8.19 -11.19 4.47
C LEU A 178 8.70 -10.20 3.40
N SER A 179 10.01 -10.18 3.21
CA SER A 179 10.64 -9.56 2.03
C SER A 179 11.84 -10.38 1.63
N ILE A 180 12.33 -10.12 0.43
CA ILE A 180 13.37 -10.91 -0.19
C ILE A 180 14.37 -10.04 -0.96
N GLU A 181 15.63 -10.44 -0.92
CA GLU A 181 16.71 -9.99 -1.79
C GLU A 181 17.36 -11.19 -2.49
N ASN A 182 17.70 -11.03 -3.78
CA ASN A 182 18.50 -11.98 -4.53
C ASN A 182 19.95 -11.50 -4.56
N ASP A 183 20.84 -12.18 -3.85
CA ASP A 183 22.22 -11.75 -3.67
C ASP A 183 23.01 -11.75 -5.00
N ASN A 184 22.66 -12.66 -5.91
CA ASN A 184 23.30 -12.80 -7.22
C ASN A 184 22.90 -11.70 -8.24
N GLN A 185 21.65 -11.21 -8.20
CA GLN A 185 21.22 -10.11 -9.09
C GLN A 185 21.83 -8.75 -8.70
N THR A 186 21.98 -8.48 -7.40
CA THR A 186 22.67 -7.27 -6.91
C THR A 186 24.13 -7.21 -7.39
N GLN A 187 24.80 -8.37 -7.50
CA GLN A 187 26.14 -8.44 -8.08
C GLN A 187 26.12 -8.22 -9.60
N ALA A 188 25.19 -8.84 -10.33
CA ALA A 188 25.13 -8.73 -11.80
C ALA A 188 24.84 -7.29 -12.31
N LEU A 189 23.95 -6.54 -11.63
CA LEU A 189 23.70 -5.12 -11.95
C LEU A 189 24.91 -4.22 -11.69
N SER A 190 25.80 -4.64 -10.79
CA SER A 190 27.07 -3.93 -10.49
C SER A 190 28.14 -4.15 -11.56
N PHE A 191 28.03 -5.20 -12.39
CA PHE A 191 28.98 -5.48 -13.48
C PHE A 191 28.66 -4.77 -14.80
N GLY A 192 27.43 -4.31 -15.01
CA GLY A 192 27.01 -3.63 -16.25
C GLY A 192 27.35 -2.13 -16.32
N ALA A 193 27.56 -1.48 -15.19
CA ALA A 193 28.05 -0.10 -15.11
C ALA A 193 29.55 -0.13 -14.80
N GLY A 194 30.41 0.02 -15.81
CA GLY A 194 31.87 -0.15 -15.75
C GLY A 194 32.65 0.67 -14.71
N ARG A 195 32.39 0.42 -13.43
CA ARG A 195 33.17 0.87 -12.27
C ARG A 195 33.42 -0.36 -11.41
N ASN A 196 34.66 -0.84 -11.46
CA ASN A 196 35.26 -1.71 -10.45
C ASN A 196 35.34 -0.96 -9.12
N THR A 197 34.20 -0.70 -8.49
CA THR A 197 34.12 -0.31 -7.10
C THR A 197 33.58 -1.50 -6.34
N ILE A 198 34.33 -1.91 -5.34
CA ILE A 198 33.92 -2.78 -4.24
C ILE A 198 32.62 -2.19 -3.67
N LYS A 199 31.47 -2.52 -4.25
CA LYS A 199 30.14 -2.19 -3.74
C LYS A 199 29.80 -3.25 -2.69
N GLY A 200 30.57 -3.23 -1.61
CA GLY A 200 30.49 -4.18 -0.51
C GLY A 200 29.58 -3.64 0.59
N LYS A 201 28.65 -4.48 1.08
CA LYS A 201 27.81 -4.35 2.29
C LYS A 201 26.98 -3.07 2.49
N ALA A 202 27.44 -1.89 2.10
CA ALA A 202 26.76 -0.62 2.28
C ALA A 202 25.52 -0.48 1.37
N GLU A 203 25.54 -1.04 0.17
CA GLU A 203 24.37 -1.06 -0.73
C GLU A 203 23.31 -2.06 -0.27
N GLN A 204 23.69 -3.27 0.17
CA GLN A 204 22.77 -4.25 0.80
C GLN A 204 22.10 -3.69 2.07
N VAL A 205 22.83 -2.91 2.88
CA VAL A 205 22.24 -2.20 4.04
C VAL A 205 21.23 -1.14 3.59
N GLY A 206 21.41 -0.57 2.38
CA GLY A 206 20.47 0.35 1.74
C GLY A 206 19.17 -0.34 1.34
N THR A 207 19.25 -1.46 0.61
CA THR A 207 18.09 -2.27 0.18
C THR A 207 17.30 -2.74 1.38
N PHE A 208 17.94 -3.38 2.36
CA PHE A 208 17.27 -3.86 3.56
C PHE A 208 16.53 -2.75 4.32
N ARG A 209 17.17 -1.59 4.53
CA ARG A 209 16.51 -0.45 5.19
C ARG A 209 15.36 0.13 4.38
N HIS A 210 15.44 0.06 3.05
CA HIS A 210 14.35 0.49 2.17
C HIS A 210 13.14 -0.44 2.30
N GLU A 211 13.36 -1.75 2.25
CA GLU A 211 12.30 -2.75 2.43
C GLU A 211 11.71 -2.72 3.84
N GLU A 212 12.54 -2.54 4.86
CA GLU A 212 12.08 -2.34 6.24
C GLU A 212 11.24 -1.06 6.37
N GLN A 213 11.59 0.01 5.66
CA GLN A 213 10.77 1.23 5.62
C GLN A 213 9.40 0.98 5.00
N HIS A 214 9.32 0.21 3.89
CA HIS A 214 8.05 -0.20 3.31
C HIS A 214 7.23 -1.05 4.27
N ALA A 215 7.85 -2.02 4.93
CA ALA A 215 7.18 -2.84 5.93
C ALA A 215 6.60 -1.98 7.07
N ILE A 216 7.37 -1.03 7.61
CA ILE A 216 6.92 -0.10 8.65
C ILE A 216 5.80 0.82 8.14
N GLN A 217 5.92 1.33 6.92
CA GLN A 217 4.92 2.21 6.31
C GLN A 217 3.61 1.46 6.08
N ASN A 218 3.67 0.24 5.53
CA ASN A 218 2.51 -0.63 5.38
C ASN A 218 1.91 -0.94 6.75
N PHE A 219 2.77 -1.24 7.72
CA PHE A 219 2.33 -1.60 9.05
C PHE A 219 1.62 -0.46 9.79
N ILE A 220 2.12 0.77 9.68
CA ILE A 220 1.61 1.92 10.45
C ILE A 220 0.65 2.75 9.62
N VAL A 221 1.10 3.26 8.48
CA VAL A 221 0.35 4.25 7.70
C VAL A 221 -0.81 3.59 6.99
N VAL A 222 -0.59 2.45 6.33
CA VAL A 222 -1.66 1.76 5.61
C VAL A 222 -2.68 1.25 6.62
N ASN A 223 -2.29 0.48 7.64
CA ASN A 223 -3.25 0.00 8.64
C ASN A 223 -3.97 1.13 9.37
N PHE A 224 -3.28 2.20 9.78
CA PHE A 224 -3.93 3.34 10.43
C PHE A 224 -4.96 4.00 9.51
N ASN A 225 -4.58 4.30 8.27
CA ASN A 225 -5.50 4.90 7.31
C ASN A 225 -6.66 3.97 7.00
N MET A 226 -6.41 2.65 6.95
CA MET A 226 -7.43 1.68 6.67
C MET A 226 -8.46 1.57 7.80
N GLU A 227 -7.98 1.47 9.04
CA GLU A 227 -8.81 1.43 10.24
C GLU A 227 -9.57 2.75 10.43
N ALA A 228 -8.93 3.89 10.19
CA ALA A 228 -9.58 5.20 10.22
C ALA A 228 -10.71 5.30 9.18
N ALA A 229 -10.46 4.81 7.96
CA ALA A 229 -11.44 4.78 6.89
C ALA A 229 -12.59 3.82 7.22
N TYR A 230 -12.29 2.65 7.79
CA TYR A 230 -13.26 1.68 8.26
C TYR A 230 -14.17 2.29 9.33
N TRP A 231 -13.58 2.92 10.35
CA TRP A 231 -14.33 3.58 11.43
C TRP A 231 -15.20 4.72 10.91
N THR A 232 -14.68 5.50 9.96
CA THR A 232 -15.43 6.56 9.27
C THR A 232 -16.60 5.98 8.48
N LEU A 233 -16.40 4.86 7.78
CA LEU A 233 -17.46 4.16 7.07
C LEU A 233 -18.53 3.71 8.06
N GLU A 234 -18.16 2.99 9.11
CA GLU A 234 -19.09 2.47 10.12
C GLU A 234 -19.95 3.59 10.74
N ASN A 235 -19.34 4.72 11.11
CA ASN A 235 -20.09 5.83 11.69
C ASN A 235 -20.99 6.55 10.70
N ASN A 236 -20.56 6.73 9.45
CA ASN A 236 -21.39 7.35 8.43
C ASN A 236 -22.60 6.47 8.06
N LEU A 237 -22.49 5.16 8.24
CA LEU A 237 -23.58 4.21 8.00
C LEU A 237 -24.42 3.95 9.26
N ARG A 238 -24.08 4.49 10.43
CA ARG A 238 -24.79 4.18 11.67
C ARG A 238 -26.27 4.59 11.57
N GLY A 239 -27.17 3.63 11.77
CA GLY A 239 -28.62 3.84 11.69
C GLY A 239 -29.16 3.77 10.26
N LEU A 240 -28.36 3.29 9.31
CA LEU A 240 -28.79 3.03 7.94
C LEU A 240 -29.98 2.09 7.93
N LYS A 241 -31.03 2.48 7.21
CA LYS A 241 -32.18 1.62 6.97
C LYS A 241 -31.99 0.82 5.68
N PRO A 242 -32.40 -0.46 5.63
CA PRO A 242 -32.29 -1.28 4.43
C PRO A 242 -32.87 -0.63 3.17
N GLU A 243 -34.02 0.04 3.29
CA GLU A 243 -34.69 0.74 2.18
C GLU A 243 -33.87 1.91 1.60
N ASN A 244 -32.90 2.44 2.35
CA ASN A 244 -32.05 3.56 1.95
C ASN A 244 -30.62 3.11 1.60
N LEU A 245 -30.32 1.81 1.62
CA LEU A 245 -28.98 1.25 1.42
C LEU A 245 -28.27 1.84 0.20
N GLU A 246 -28.90 1.82 -0.97
CA GLU A 246 -28.31 2.34 -2.22
C GLU A 246 -28.09 3.87 -2.20
N GLN A 247 -28.92 4.62 -1.47
CA GLN A 247 -28.87 6.09 -1.49
C GLN A 247 -27.86 6.64 -0.48
N GLU A 248 -27.81 6.03 0.70
CA GLU A 248 -27.02 6.52 1.83
C GLU A 248 -25.64 5.88 1.91
N ALA A 249 -25.47 4.61 1.47
CA ALA A 249 -24.22 3.89 1.66
C ALA A 249 -23.18 4.09 0.54
N VAL A 250 -23.61 4.45 -0.69
CA VAL A 250 -22.69 4.60 -1.84
C VAL A 250 -21.56 5.59 -1.55
N LYS A 251 -21.89 6.79 -1.04
CA LYS A 251 -20.87 7.84 -0.87
C LYS A 251 -19.86 7.51 0.23
N PRO A 252 -20.25 7.06 1.44
CA PRO A 252 -19.30 6.56 2.44
C PRO A 252 -18.45 5.41 1.90
N LEU A 253 -19.07 4.49 1.16
CA LEU A 253 -18.38 3.34 0.60
C LEU A 253 -17.33 3.74 -0.44
N ILE A 254 -17.66 4.66 -1.37
CA ILE A 254 -16.69 5.22 -2.32
C ILE A 254 -15.48 5.78 -1.57
N LYS A 255 -15.69 6.58 -0.52
CA LYS A 255 -14.58 7.16 0.25
C LYS A 255 -13.70 6.10 0.89
N TYR A 256 -14.30 5.07 1.48
CA TYR A 256 -13.57 3.95 2.07
C TYR A 256 -12.74 3.21 1.01
N LEU A 257 -13.35 2.88 -0.12
CA LEU A 257 -12.66 2.18 -1.21
C LEU A 257 -11.60 3.05 -1.88
N GLN A 258 -11.74 4.37 -1.90
CA GLN A 258 -10.71 5.30 -2.38
C GLN A 258 -9.46 5.29 -1.48
N VAL A 259 -9.61 5.10 -0.17
CA VAL A 259 -8.46 4.92 0.74
C VAL A 259 -7.71 3.64 0.40
N TRP A 260 -8.43 2.53 0.18
CA TRP A 260 -7.85 1.29 -0.34
C TRP A 260 -7.15 1.50 -1.68
N ARG A 261 -7.78 2.22 -2.62
CA ARG A 261 -7.26 2.44 -3.97
C ARG A 261 -5.91 3.16 -3.94
N ARG A 262 -5.74 4.13 -3.05
CA ARG A 262 -4.49 4.89 -2.90
C ARG A 262 -3.28 4.00 -2.59
N PHE A 263 -3.46 2.90 -1.88
CA PHE A 263 -2.37 1.93 -1.67
C PHE A 263 -1.82 1.40 -3.00
N TRP A 264 -2.71 1.12 -3.95
CA TRP A 264 -2.35 0.59 -5.26
C TRP A 264 -1.89 1.67 -6.22
N GLU A 265 -2.40 2.90 -6.08
CA GLU A 265 -1.84 4.07 -6.77
C GLU A 265 -0.36 4.28 -6.43
N GLU A 266 0.08 4.02 -5.20
CA GLU A 266 1.50 4.11 -4.83
C GLU A 266 2.37 3.07 -5.54
N GLN A 267 1.86 1.86 -5.77
CA GLN A 267 2.55 0.84 -6.55
C GLN A 267 2.63 1.25 -8.03
N ALA A 268 1.49 1.67 -8.61
CA ALA A 268 1.45 2.17 -9.97
C ALA A 268 2.39 3.37 -10.17
N LYS A 269 2.50 4.26 -9.18
CA LYS A 269 3.44 5.38 -9.18
C LYS A 269 4.88 4.90 -9.30
N ASN A 270 5.29 3.94 -8.49
CA ASN A 270 6.66 3.41 -8.52
C ASN A 270 6.96 2.82 -9.90
N GLU A 271 6.02 2.06 -10.48
CA GLU A 271 6.17 1.46 -11.81
C GLU A 271 6.27 2.49 -12.93
N ILE A 272 5.44 3.55 -12.89
CA ILE A 272 5.51 4.65 -13.86
C ILE A 272 6.87 5.37 -13.75
N LEU A 273 7.35 5.65 -12.54
CA LEU A 273 8.62 6.34 -12.33
C LEU A 273 9.82 5.47 -12.74
N ALA A 274 9.81 4.18 -12.41
CA ALA A 274 10.84 3.23 -12.86
C ALA A 274 10.92 3.17 -14.40
N HIS A 275 9.77 3.24 -15.08
CA HIS A 275 9.76 3.35 -16.53
C HIS A 275 10.36 4.67 -17.04
N CYS A 276 10.17 5.77 -16.33
CA CYS A 276 10.81 7.05 -16.66
C CYS A 276 12.34 7.01 -16.50
N GLU A 277 12.88 6.21 -15.57
CA GLU A 277 14.32 5.99 -15.39
C GLU A 277 14.94 5.17 -16.53
N GLY A 278 14.22 4.17 -17.05
CA GLY A 278 14.71 3.34 -18.15
C GLY A 278 14.93 4.13 -19.44
N ASN A 279 16.05 3.90 -20.15
CA ASN A 279 16.30 4.41 -21.51
C ASN A 279 15.35 3.84 -22.57
N SER A 280 14.41 2.98 -22.17
CA SER A 280 13.33 2.52 -23.04
C SER A 280 12.36 3.67 -23.32
N GLN A 281 12.57 4.37 -24.45
CA GLN A 281 11.50 5.15 -25.07
C GLN A 281 10.31 4.27 -25.52
N ASN A 282 10.47 2.94 -25.44
CA ASN A 282 9.47 2.00 -25.89
C ASN A 282 8.45 1.68 -24.80
N ASN A 283 7.33 2.38 -25.01
CA ASN A 283 5.95 1.96 -24.85
C ASN A 283 5.35 2.16 -23.45
N LEU A 284 5.03 3.43 -23.13
CA LEU A 284 4.03 3.81 -22.14
C LEU A 284 2.78 2.92 -22.20
N ASN A 285 2.37 2.49 -23.40
CA ASN A 285 1.25 1.57 -23.56
C ASN A 285 1.50 0.20 -22.90
N HIS A 286 2.74 -0.30 -22.86
CA HIS A 286 3.07 -1.53 -22.15
C HIS A 286 2.90 -1.35 -20.64
N VAL A 287 3.43 -0.25 -20.08
CA VAL A 287 3.25 0.06 -18.65
C VAL A 287 1.76 0.23 -18.32
N LEU A 288 1.03 1.01 -19.11
CA LEU A 288 -0.42 1.18 -18.94
C LEU A 288 -1.15 -0.16 -19.04
N LYS A 289 -0.81 -1.01 -20.00
CA LYS A 289 -1.40 -2.35 -20.09
C LYS A 289 -1.08 -3.17 -18.85
N SER A 290 0.17 -3.20 -18.39
CA SER A 290 0.56 -3.92 -17.19
C SER A 290 -0.16 -3.43 -15.92
N LEU A 291 -0.46 -2.12 -15.85
CA LEU A 291 -1.07 -1.48 -14.69
C LEU A 291 -2.60 -1.47 -14.70
N THR A 292 -3.25 -1.59 -15.87
CA THR A 292 -4.71 -1.42 -16.01
C THR A 292 -5.41 -2.64 -16.61
N GLN A 293 -4.71 -3.49 -17.38
CA GLN A 293 -5.32 -4.72 -17.90
C GLN A 293 -5.32 -5.81 -16.84
N ARG A 294 -6.29 -6.72 -16.97
CA ARG A 294 -6.34 -7.93 -16.14
C ARG A 294 -5.20 -8.87 -16.51
N LYS A 295 -4.79 -9.73 -15.59
CA LYS A 295 -3.75 -10.72 -15.83
C LYS A 295 -4.15 -11.68 -16.96
N GLN A 296 -5.39 -12.16 -16.92
CA GLN A 296 -5.97 -12.98 -18.01
C GLN A 296 -5.95 -12.28 -19.38
N ASP A 297 -5.92 -10.95 -19.42
CA ASP A 297 -5.91 -10.13 -20.63
C ASP A 297 -4.51 -9.60 -20.98
N GLY A 298 -3.45 -10.10 -20.31
CA GLY A 298 -2.05 -9.74 -20.54
C GLY A 298 -1.51 -8.59 -19.68
N GLY A 299 -2.25 -8.16 -18.65
CA GLY A 299 -1.72 -7.30 -17.58
C GLY A 299 -0.74 -8.06 -16.67
N MET A 300 0.11 -7.35 -15.93
CA MET A 300 0.98 -8.00 -14.94
C MET A 300 0.25 -8.29 -13.63
N TYR A 301 -0.76 -7.47 -13.32
CA TYR A 301 -1.44 -7.50 -12.05
C TYR A 301 -2.96 -7.51 -12.25
N ASP A 302 -3.65 -8.45 -11.61
CA ASP A 302 -5.11 -8.37 -11.42
C ASP A 302 -5.42 -7.44 -10.25
N TYR A 303 -5.13 -6.15 -10.44
CA TYR A 303 -5.53 -5.13 -9.49
C TYR A 303 -7.04 -5.24 -9.30
N PHE A 304 -7.44 -5.65 -8.10
CA PHE A 304 -8.81 -5.72 -7.60
C PHE A 304 -9.75 -6.77 -8.21
N TYR A 305 -9.59 -7.19 -9.46
CA TYR A 305 -10.57 -8.06 -10.13
C TYR A 305 -10.80 -9.39 -9.40
N ASP A 306 -9.73 -10.08 -9.05
CA ASP A 306 -9.80 -11.33 -8.29
C ASP A 306 -10.24 -11.14 -6.83
N TYR A 307 -10.10 -9.92 -6.26
CA TYR A 307 -10.64 -9.63 -4.92
C TYR A 307 -12.18 -9.56 -4.91
N PHE A 308 -12.82 -9.33 -6.07
CA PHE A 308 -14.25 -9.04 -6.17
C PHE A 308 -15.06 -10.01 -7.04
N GLN A 309 -14.42 -10.85 -7.87
CA GLN A 309 -15.09 -11.80 -8.76
C GLN A 309 -15.39 -13.15 -8.11
N ASP A 310 -14.48 -13.69 -7.30
CA ASP A 310 -14.65 -14.95 -6.56
C ASP A 310 -15.53 -14.76 -5.32
N TYR A 311 -16.67 -14.10 -5.53
CA TYR A 311 -17.72 -13.93 -4.55
C TYR A 311 -18.45 -15.26 -4.37
N ASP A 312 -17.87 -16.10 -3.52
CA ASP A 312 -18.65 -17.08 -2.78
C ASP A 312 -18.99 -16.43 -1.43
N LEU A 313 -20.29 -16.37 -1.10
CA LEU A 313 -20.84 -15.88 0.17
C LEU A 313 -20.23 -16.55 1.41
N THR A 314 -19.47 -17.62 1.22
CA THR A 314 -18.77 -18.39 2.25
C THR A 314 -17.29 -17.98 2.45
N ASN A 315 -16.73 -17.12 1.60
CA ASN A 315 -15.30 -16.82 1.61
C ASN A 315 -14.97 -15.57 2.45
N THR A 316 -14.14 -15.72 3.48
CA THR A 316 -13.76 -14.69 4.47
C THR A 316 -12.77 -13.65 3.96
N GLY A 317 -12.91 -13.21 2.70
CA GLY A 317 -11.94 -12.36 2.01
C GLY A 317 -12.12 -10.86 2.25
N PHE A 318 -11.46 -10.05 1.41
CA PHE A 318 -11.56 -8.58 1.40
C PHE A 318 -13.00 -8.07 1.46
N LEU A 319 -13.91 -8.67 0.67
CA LEU A 319 -15.31 -8.27 0.66
C LEU A 319 -16.00 -8.41 2.02
N ALA A 320 -15.68 -9.45 2.81
CA ALA A 320 -16.22 -9.58 4.16
C ALA A 320 -15.82 -8.39 5.05
N SER A 321 -14.60 -7.86 4.87
CA SER A 321 -14.14 -6.66 5.60
C SER A 321 -14.90 -5.38 5.22
N VAL A 322 -15.48 -5.33 4.01
CA VAL A 322 -16.29 -4.20 3.52
C VAL A 322 -17.78 -4.40 3.82
N GLU A 323 -18.26 -5.64 3.75
CA GLU A 323 -19.64 -6.01 4.05
C GLU A 323 -19.95 -5.85 5.52
N TRP A 324 -19.04 -6.26 6.40
CA TRP A 324 -19.25 -6.23 7.84
C TRP A 324 -19.68 -4.85 8.38
N PRO A 325 -19.02 -3.72 8.07
CA PRO A 325 -19.46 -2.41 8.53
C PRO A 325 -20.83 -2.01 7.96
N VAL A 326 -21.17 -2.41 6.73
CA VAL A 326 -22.50 -2.18 6.13
C VAL A 326 -23.57 -3.02 6.84
N ILE A 327 -23.29 -4.29 7.11
CA ILE A 327 -24.18 -5.21 7.83
C ILE A 327 -24.40 -4.72 9.27
N LYS A 328 -23.32 -4.38 9.98
CA LYS A 328 -23.36 -3.87 11.35
C LYS A 328 -24.19 -2.58 11.44
N ALA A 329 -24.06 -1.71 10.44
CA ALA A 329 -24.81 -0.47 10.34
C ALA A 329 -26.33 -0.65 10.23
N LEU A 330 -26.82 -1.76 9.66
CA LEU A 330 -28.25 -2.08 9.59
C LEU A 330 -28.86 -2.36 10.98
N GLY A 331 -28.04 -2.64 12.00
CA GLY A 331 -28.51 -2.85 13.37
C GLY A 331 -29.39 -4.08 13.59
N LYS A 332 -29.48 -4.97 12.60
CA LYS A 332 -30.23 -6.24 12.62
C LYS A 332 -29.48 -7.30 11.83
N GLU A 333 -29.77 -8.57 12.09
CA GLU A 333 -29.28 -9.67 11.25
C GLU A 333 -29.85 -9.48 9.82
N PRO A 334 -29.01 -9.37 8.78
CA PRO A 334 -29.47 -9.15 7.42
C PRO A 334 -30.13 -10.42 6.84
N THR A 335 -31.23 -10.25 6.12
CA THR A 335 -31.83 -11.36 5.36
C THR A 335 -30.94 -11.80 4.20
N ILE A 336 -31.29 -12.89 3.52
CA ILE A 336 -30.58 -13.33 2.31
C ILE A 336 -30.66 -12.23 1.24
N GLU A 337 -31.83 -11.61 1.08
CA GLU A 337 -32.06 -10.51 0.16
C GLU A 337 -31.22 -9.28 0.52
N ASP A 338 -31.15 -8.92 1.82
CA ASP A 338 -30.28 -7.83 2.30
C ASP A 338 -28.81 -8.11 1.94
N LYS A 339 -28.31 -9.34 2.19
CA LYS A 339 -26.94 -9.73 1.84
C LYS A 339 -26.68 -9.66 0.34
N MET A 340 -27.62 -10.11 -0.48
CA MET A 340 -27.51 -10.01 -1.95
C MET A 340 -27.48 -8.55 -2.43
N ALA A 341 -28.32 -7.68 -1.84
CA ALA A 341 -28.35 -6.27 -2.17
C ALA A 341 -27.05 -5.55 -1.75
N ILE A 342 -26.54 -5.83 -0.55
CA ILE A 342 -25.25 -5.31 -0.05
C ILE A 342 -24.10 -5.76 -0.96
N GLY A 343 -24.02 -7.06 -1.27
CA GLY A 343 -22.96 -7.60 -2.13
C GLY A 343 -22.99 -6.97 -3.53
N LYS A 344 -24.18 -6.78 -4.11
CA LYS A 344 -24.36 -6.07 -5.39
C LYS A 344 -23.87 -4.63 -5.31
N LEU A 345 -24.31 -3.88 -4.30
CA LEU A 345 -23.90 -2.49 -4.08
C LEU A 345 -22.38 -2.35 -3.94
N ILE A 346 -21.75 -3.23 -3.14
CA ILE A 346 -20.30 -3.20 -2.94
C ILE A 346 -19.57 -3.53 -4.23
N LYS A 347 -20.02 -4.54 -4.98
CA LYS A 347 -19.41 -4.92 -6.25
C LYS A 347 -19.48 -3.79 -7.28
N GLU A 348 -20.62 -3.13 -7.40
CA GLU A 348 -20.79 -1.99 -8.33
C GLU A 348 -19.94 -0.80 -7.91
N THR A 349 -19.91 -0.47 -6.62
CA THR A 349 -19.10 0.64 -6.09
C THR A 349 -17.60 0.35 -6.23
N ALA A 350 -17.17 -0.88 -5.95
CA ALA A 350 -15.79 -1.34 -6.12
C ALA A 350 -15.36 -1.27 -7.59
N LYS A 351 -16.22 -1.71 -8.53
CA LYS A 351 -15.95 -1.57 -9.97
C LYS A 351 -15.71 -0.10 -10.34
N LYS A 352 -16.56 0.82 -9.87
CA LYS A 352 -16.38 2.24 -10.14
C LYS A 352 -15.04 2.77 -9.61
N VAL A 353 -14.72 2.49 -8.34
CA VAL A 353 -13.51 3.05 -7.70
C VAL A 353 -12.23 2.41 -8.24
N PHE A 354 -12.20 1.09 -8.36
CA PHE A 354 -10.97 0.34 -8.67
C PHE A 354 -10.75 0.06 -10.15
N ARG A 355 -11.76 0.28 -11.00
CA ARG A 355 -11.60 0.20 -12.45
C ARG A 355 -11.73 1.57 -13.06
N GLU A 356 -12.92 2.17 -12.99
CA GLU A 356 -13.18 3.40 -13.73
C GLU A 356 -12.33 4.56 -13.22
N GLU A 357 -12.33 4.83 -11.91
CA GLU A 357 -11.52 5.92 -11.35
C GLU A 357 -10.03 5.60 -11.38
N TYR A 358 -9.62 4.38 -10.98
CA TYR A 358 -8.22 3.96 -10.98
C TYR A 358 -7.59 3.99 -12.37
N ASP A 359 -8.23 3.37 -13.37
CA ASP A 359 -7.68 3.29 -14.74
C ASP A 359 -7.48 4.71 -15.31
N ASN A 360 -8.41 5.64 -15.04
CA ASN A 360 -8.27 7.04 -15.45
C ASN A 360 -7.10 7.74 -14.75
N ILE A 361 -6.98 7.62 -13.42
CA ILE A 361 -5.90 8.24 -12.64
C ILE A 361 -4.53 7.75 -13.13
N VAL A 362 -4.35 6.43 -13.28
CA VAL A 362 -3.09 5.84 -13.75
C VAL A 362 -2.77 6.28 -15.17
N GLN A 363 -3.76 6.26 -16.07
CA GLN A 363 -3.57 6.70 -17.45
C GLN A 363 -3.15 8.15 -17.55
N ASP A 364 -3.83 9.05 -16.84
CA ASP A 364 -3.57 10.48 -16.92
C ASP A 364 -2.24 10.84 -16.27
N ALA A 365 -1.90 10.20 -15.14
CA ALA A 365 -0.59 10.36 -14.51
C ALA A 365 0.55 9.88 -15.41
N ALA A 366 0.42 8.70 -16.03
CA ALA A 366 1.47 8.17 -16.90
C ALA A 366 1.65 9.03 -18.18
N LYS A 367 0.56 9.55 -18.74
CA LYS A 367 0.61 10.54 -19.84
C LYS A 367 1.32 11.81 -19.40
N ALA A 368 1.00 12.34 -18.22
CA ALA A 368 1.62 13.55 -17.67
C ALA A 368 3.14 13.37 -17.48
N ALA A 369 3.56 12.24 -16.88
CA ALA A 369 4.98 11.91 -16.71
C ALA A 369 5.69 11.76 -18.07
N SER A 370 5.07 11.07 -19.03
CA SER A 370 5.61 10.95 -20.39
C SER A 370 5.72 12.31 -21.10
N ALA A 371 4.75 13.19 -20.93
CA ALA A 371 4.74 14.52 -21.54
C ALA A 371 5.85 15.41 -20.95
N LEU A 372 6.05 15.38 -19.64
CA LEU A 372 7.21 16.03 -19.00
C LEU A 372 8.51 15.47 -19.55
N ARG A 373 8.67 14.14 -19.67
CA ARG A 373 9.86 13.56 -20.28
C ARG A 373 10.10 14.05 -21.71
N SER A 374 9.05 14.13 -22.54
CA SER A 374 9.13 14.68 -23.90
C SER A 374 9.50 16.17 -23.95
N GLN A 375 9.28 16.91 -22.87
CA GLN A 375 9.73 18.30 -22.72
C GLN A 375 11.20 18.41 -22.28
N GLY A 376 11.90 17.28 -22.12
CA GLY A 376 13.33 17.25 -21.79
C GLY A 376 13.63 17.25 -20.29
N TYR A 377 12.66 16.95 -19.43
CA TYR A 377 12.95 16.63 -18.03
C TYR A 377 13.66 15.27 -17.95
N SER A 378 14.77 15.22 -17.22
CA SER A 378 15.51 14.00 -16.89
C SER A 378 14.71 13.11 -15.93
N ALA A 379 15.09 11.83 -15.82
CA ALA A 379 14.46 10.91 -14.90
C ALA A 379 14.59 11.38 -13.45
N GLU A 380 15.74 11.91 -13.08
CA GLU A 380 16.03 12.45 -11.75
C GLU A 380 15.15 13.66 -11.42
N GLU A 381 14.93 14.56 -12.39
CA GLU A 381 14.00 15.69 -12.22
C GLU A 381 12.56 15.20 -12.07
N LEU A 382 12.12 14.24 -12.89
CA LEU A 382 10.78 13.66 -12.77
C LEU A 382 10.55 13.01 -11.41
N LEU A 383 11.51 12.22 -10.91
CA LEU A 383 11.47 11.64 -9.57
C LEU A 383 11.37 12.72 -8.50
N GLY A 384 12.20 13.75 -8.58
CA GLY A 384 12.21 14.86 -7.62
C GLY A 384 10.90 15.63 -7.56
N ILE A 385 10.21 15.76 -8.71
CA ILE A 385 8.94 16.47 -8.82
C ILE A 385 7.75 15.59 -8.41
N LEU A 386 7.70 14.34 -8.89
CA LEU A 386 6.48 13.53 -8.89
C LEU A 386 6.40 12.52 -7.73
N LYS A 387 7.52 12.09 -7.17
CA LYS A 387 7.55 11.00 -6.16
C LYS A 387 6.68 11.27 -4.92
N HIS A 388 6.60 12.54 -4.53
CA HIS A 388 5.89 12.97 -3.33
C HIS A 388 4.44 13.39 -3.59
N GLU A 389 4.02 13.39 -4.85
CA GLU A 389 2.71 13.88 -5.26
C GLU A 389 1.78 12.71 -5.61
N PRO A 390 0.50 12.75 -5.19
CA PRO A 390 -0.49 11.74 -5.58
C PRO A 390 -0.64 11.68 -7.11
N LEU A 391 -0.91 10.49 -7.67
CA LEU A 391 -1.08 10.31 -9.12
C LEU A 391 -2.13 11.25 -9.72
N GLU A 392 -3.24 11.46 -9.01
CA GLU A 392 -4.34 12.37 -9.39
C GLU A 392 -3.89 13.84 -9.59
N LYS A 393 -2.72 14.23 -9.07
CA LYS A 393 -2.15 15.58 -9.19
C LYS A 393 -1.14 15.75 -10.31
N TRP A 394 -0.66 14.66 -10.91
CA TRP A 394 0.38 14.72 -11.92
C TRP A 394 -0.03 15.47 -13.19
N PRO A 395 -1.28 15.39 -13.68
CA PRO A 395 -1.72 16.23 -14.81
C PRO A 395 -1.63 17.73 -14.50
N GLU A 396 -2.06 18.16 -13.32
CA GLU A 396 -1.98 19.57 -12.87
C GLU A 396 -0.52 20.06 -12.77
N ILE A 397 0.37 19.19 -12.28
CA ILE A 397 1.81 19.46 -12.22
C ILE A 397 2.38 19.63 -13.63
N HIS A 398 2.02 18.73 -14.56
CA HIS A 398 2.44 18.83 -15.96
C HIS A 398 1.99 20.14 -16.60
N GLU A 399 0.73 20.55 -16.42
CA GLU A 399 0.21 21.82 -16.93
C GLU A 399 0.99 23.01 -16.36
N THR A 400 1.21 23.03 -15.05
CA THR A 400 1.95 24.09 -14.35
C THR A 400 3.37 24.21 -14.87
N MET A 401 4.08 23.09 -15.00
CA MET A 401 5.46 23.05 -15.49
C MET A 401 5.55 23.44 -16.97
N SER A 402 4.57 23.03 -17.79
CA SER A 402 4.50 23.40 -19.21
C SER A 402 4.28 24.90 -19.42
N ALA A 403 3.46 25.53 -18.58
CA ALA A 403 3.21 26.96 -18.63
C ALA A 403 4.47 27.79 -18.28
N SER A 404 5.28 27.30 -17.34
CA SER A 404 6.50 28.00 -16.87
C SER A 404 7.64 28.08 -17.91
N ARG A 405 7.60 27.22 -18.95
CA ARG A 405 8.61 27.17 -20.02
C ARG A 405 8.23 27.97 -21.26
N ARG A 406 7.01 28.53 -21.32
CA ARG A 406 6.58 29.43 -22.39
C ARG A 406 6.91 30.86 -22.00
#